data_AF-I2K942-F1
#
_entry.id   AF-I2K942-F1
#
_cell.length_a   1.000
_cell.length_b   1.000
_cell.length_c   1.000
_cell.angle_alpha   90.00
_cell.angle_beta   90.00
_cell.angle_gamma   90.00
#
_symmetry.space_group_name_H-M   'P 1'
#
loop_
_entity.id
_entity.type
_entity.pdbx_description
1 polymer ?
#
loop_
_entity_poly.entity_id
_entity_poly.type
_entity_poly.pdbx_seq_one_letter_code
_entity_poly.pdbx_strand_id
1 'polypeptide(L)'
;MKIFSLILFTLNILFATAELEHVTLGNQDFSIVTEAYDIYDSKGEVMKFYKEERNNDLTFVLSLILKDKTGTCADKSTQEGAYEINGTTITLYSFWDRKGKVYDSPYGARIQQYEMLPDHTVVLRSSKVYIETARKSYDKESGMQYLFTPPKTALEKEALQAYVQSVEKEYKGVFVFGEEAKMLLDEVHEAFRRKMKSAWQGN
;
A
#
# COMPACT_ATOMS: atom_id res chain seq x y z
N MET A 1 -45.10 9.97 -40.20
CA MET A 1 -44.26 8.78 -39.91
C MET A 1 -42.82 9.19 -40.10
N LYS A 2 -42.03 9.34 -39.03
CA LYS A 2 -41.14 8.28 -38.49
C LYS A 2 -40.08 7.90 -39.55
N ILE A 3 -38.77 8.13 -39.42
CA ILE A 3 -37.88 8.14 -38.26
C ILE A 3 -36.61 8.93 -38.65
N PHE A 4 -36.22 9.90 -37.82
CA PHE A 4 -34.87 10.45 -37.81
C PHE A 4 -33.93 9.36 -37.28
N SER A 5 -33.10 8.78 -38.15
CA SER A 5 -32.04 7.86 -37.72
C SER A 5 -30.81 8.70 -37.35
N LEU A 6 -30.86 9.32 -36.16
CA LEU A 6 -29.70 9.95 -35.55
C LEU A 6 -28.95 8.84 -34.80
N ILE A 7 -28.02 8.17 -35.49
CA ILE A 7 -27.09 7.23 -34.87
C ILE A 7 -26.08 8.09 -34.10
N LEU A 8 -26.42 8.40 -32.85
CA LEU A 8 -25.49 8.96 -31.87
C LEU A 8 -24.61 7.80 -31.40
N PHE A 9 -23.48 7.60 -32.07
CA PHE A 9 -22.41 6.74 -31.58
C PHE A 9 -21.82 7.42 -30.33
N THR A 10 -22.37 7.13 -29.15
CA THR A 10 -21.72 7.50 -27.88
C THR A 10 -20.48 6.62 -27.74
N LEU A 11 -19.36 7.11 -28.26
CA LEU A 11 -18.05 6.59 -27.97
C LEU A 11 -17.79 6.85 -26.48
N ASN A 12 -18.19 5.92 -25.62
CA ASN A 12 -17.76 5.89 -24.23
C ASN A 12 -16.27 5.54 -24.24
N ILE A 13 -15.41 6.53 -24.50
CA ILE A 13 -14.01 6.42 -24.17
C ILE A 13 -13.98 6.35 -22.64
N LEU A 14 -13.79 5.15 -22.11
CA LEU A 14 -13.32 4.93 -20.75
C LEU A 14 -11.94 5.58 -20.68
N PHE A 15 -11.90 6.88 -20.41
CA PHE A 15 -10.66 7.53 -20.02
C PHE A 15 -10.30 6.98 -18.66
N ALA A 16 -9.40 5.99 -18.62
CA ALA A 16 -8.61 5.75 -17.44
C ALA A 16 -7.88 7.06 -17.15
N THR A 17 -8.31 7.78 -16.11
CA THR A 17 -7.67 9.02 -15.68
C THR A 17 -6.34 8.62 -15.05
N ALA A 18 -5.25 8.84 -15.79
CA ALA A 18 -3.91 8.77 -15.25
C ALA A 18 -3.47 10.18 -14.87
N GLU A 19 -3.12 10.37 -13.60
CA GLU A 19 -2.49 11.60 -13.13
C GLU A 19 -0.97 11.44 -13.20
N LEU A 20 -0.28 12.40 -13.82
CA LEU A 20 1.16 12.41 -13.98
C LEU A 20 1.76 13.57 -13.16
N GLU A 21 2.70 13.23 -12.28
CA GLU A 21 3.49 14.16 -11.48
C GLU A 21 4.98 13.95 -11.79
N HIS A 22 5.71 15.03 -12.06
CA HIS A 22 7.16 15.00 -12.25
C HIS A 22 7.87 15.40 -10.96
N VAL A 23 8.86 14.62 -10.55
CA VAL A 23 9.68 14.88 -9.36
C VAL A 23 11.15 14.69 -9.67
N THR A 24 11.99 15.60 -9.18
CA THR A 24 13.45 15.48 -9.29
C THR A 24 14.01 15.05 -7.94
N LEU A 25 14.70 13.90 -7.91
CA LEU A 25 15.44 13.43 -6.73
C LEU A 25 16.93 13.60 -7.00
N GLY A 26 17.60 14.44 -6.21
CA GLY A 26 18.98 14.84 -6.48
C GLY A 26 19.09 15.57 -7.83
N ASN A 27 19.68 14.92 -8.83
CA ASN A 27 19.86 15.41 -10.19
C ASN A 27 19.28 14.45 -11.25
N GLN A 28 18.35 13.58 -10.83
CA GLN A 28 17.68 12.62 -11.69
C GLN A 28 16.17 12.89 -11.65
N ASP A 29 15.55 12.89 -12.82
CA ASP A 29 14.11 13.10 -12.98
C ASP A 29 13.36 11.77 -12.92
N PHE A 30 12.17 11.83 -12.34
CA PHE A 30 11.26 10.72 -12.14
C PHE A 30 9.82 11.16 -12.44
N SER A 31 9.04 10.20 -12.89
CA SER A 31 7.61 10.33 -13.15
C SER A 31 6.83 9.47 -12.15
N ILE A 32 5.85 10.08 -11.49
CA ILE A 32 4.83 9.40 -10.68
C ILE A 32 3.56 9.35 -11.53
N VAL A 33 3.06 8.14 -11.76
CA VAL A 33 1.79 7.91 -12.46
C VAL A 33 0.80 7.29 -11.49
N THR A 34 -0.33 7.95 -11.28
CA THR A 34 -1.46 7.39 -10.53
C THR A 34 -2.51 6.87 -11.49
N GLU A 35 -2.80 5.57 -11.40
CA GLU A 35 -3.78 4.89 -12.25
C GLU A 35 -4.95 4.38 -11.40
N ALA A 36 -6.17 4.69 -11.83
CA ALA A 36 -7.38 4.07 -11.28
C ALA A 36 -7.62 2.69 -11.91
N TYR A 37 -8.12 1.74 -11.12
CA TYR A 37 -8.56 0.43 -11.60
C TYR A 37 -9.93 0.05 -11.03
N ASP A 38 -10.71 -0.67 -11.83
CA ASP A 38 -11.98 -1.30 -11.43
C ASP A 38 -11.97 -2.72 -12.00
N ILE A 39 -11.58 -3.67 -11.16
CA ILE A 39 -11.55 -5.10 -11.47
C ILE A 39 -12.59 -5.83 -10.62
N TYR A 40 -12.86 -7.09 -10.94
CA TYR A 40 -13.85 -7.87 -10.21
C TYR A 40 -13.56 -7.89 -8.70
N ASP A 41 -14.51 -7.38 -7.91
CA ASP A 41 -14.47 -7.26 -6.44
C ASP A 41 -13.38 -6.33 -5.88
N SER A 42 -12.67 -5.53 -6.70
CA SER A 42 -11.61 -4.64 -6.20
C SER A 42 -11.52 -3.36 -7.04
N LYS A 43 -11.57 -2.21 -6.36
CA LYS A 43 -11.58 -0.88 -6.96
C LYS A 43 -10.62 0.01 -6.23
N GLY A 44 -9.79 0.75 -6.96
CA GLY A 44 -8.72 1.48 -6.33
C GLY A 44 -7.89 2.37 -7.22
N GLU A 45 -6.82 2.85 -6.63
CA GLU A 45 -5.81 3.73 -7.23
C GLU A 45 -4.43 3.17 -6.86
N VAL A 46 -3.56 3.05 -7.86
CA VAL A 46 -2.17 2.62 -7.69
C VAL A 46 -1.24 3.72 -8.19
N MET A 47 -0.29 4.10 -7.34
CA MET A 47 0.85 4.92 -7.72
C MET A 47 1.95 4.01 -8.28
N LYS A 48 2.54 4.41 -9.41
CA LYS A 48 3.73 3.82 -9.99
C LYS A 48 4.80 4.88 -10.14
N PHE A 49 6.01 4.55 -9.69
CA PHE A 49 7.16 5.42 -9.72
C PHE A 49 8.12 4.95 -10.81
N TYR A 50 8.50 5.85 -11.70
CA TYR A 50 9.36 5.60 -12.84
C TYR A 50 10.57 6.52 -12.83
N LYS A 51 11.74 5.98 -13.17
CA LYS A 51 12.92 6.76 -13.50
C LYS A 51 12.83 7.18 -14.96
N GLU A 52 13.07 8.46 -15.24
CA GLU A 52 13.12 8.99 -16.60
C GLU A 52 14.51 8.75 -17.20
N GLU A 53 14.56 7.99 -18.28
CA GLU A 53 15.79 7.67 -18.98
C GLU A 53 16.00 8.59 -20.20
N ARG A 54 17.20 8.50 -20.79
CA ARG A 54 17.50 9.19 -22.05
C ARG A 54 16.55 8.66 -23.14
N ASN A 55 15.99 9.57 -23.94
CA ASN A 55 14.99 9.33 -24.99
C ASN A 55 13.53 9.18 -24.52
N ASN A 56 13.18 9.69 -23.33
CA ASN A 56 11.82 9.65 -22.76
C ASN A 56 11.32 8.23 -22.43
N ASP A 57 12.24 7.27 -22.27
CA ASP A 57 11.91 5.94 -21.77
C ASP A 57 11.67 6.00 -20.25
N LEU A 58 10.74 5.18 -19.76
CA LEU A 58 10.40 5.10 -18.34
C LEU A 58 10.80 3.72 -17.77
N THR A 59 11.73 3.72 -16.82
CA THR A 59 12.11 2.51 -16.08
C THR A 59 11.28 2.40 -14.81
N PHE A 60 10.47 1.34 -14.68
CA PHE A 60 9.70 1.09 -13.46
C PHE A 60 10.63 0.90 -12.24
N VAL A 61 10.33 1.61 -11.16
CA VAL A 61 11.09 1.54 -9.90
C VAL A 61 10.29 0.81 -8.82
N LEU A 62 9.10 1.31 -8.51
CA LEU A 62 8.25 0.77 -7.46
C LEU A 62 6.79 1.16 -7.67
N SER A 63 5.89 0.54 -6.90
CA SER A 63 4.47 0.86 -6.89
C SER A 63 3.90 0.84 -5.48
N LEU A 64 2.87 1.63 -5.25
CA LEU A 64 2.12 1.71 -4.00
C LEU A 64 0.62 1.73 -4.30
N ILE A 65 -0.15 0.84 -3.68
CA ILE A 65 -1.60 0.96 -3.65
C ILE A 65 -1.94 2.19 -2.80
N LEU A 66 -2.51 3.23 -3.41
CA LEU A 66 -2.96 4.43 -2.70
C LEU A 66 -4.32 4.20 -2.04
N LYS A 67 -5.14 3.37 -2.67
CA LYS A 67 -6.48 3.03 -2.22
C LYS A 67 -6.89 1.73 -2.87
N ASP A 68 -7.36 0.78 -2.07
CA ASP A 68 -8.08 -0.40 -2.54
C ASP A 68 -9.29 -0.60 -1.65
N LYS A 69 -10.41 -0.94 -2.27
CA LYS A 69 -11.63 -1.36 -1.58
C LYS A 69 -12.11 -2.64 -2.22
N THR A 70 -12.15 -3.69 -1.40
CA THR A 70 -12.60 -5.03 -1.78
C THR A 70 -13.78 -5.44 -0.90
N GLY A 71 -14.75 -6.15 -1.45
CA GLY A 71 -15.93 -6.65 -0.73
C GLY A 71 -17.14 -5.71 -0.69
N THR A 72 -18.13 -6.09 0.11
CA THR A 72 -19.44 -5.43 0.21
C THR A 72 -19.48 -4.38 1.32
N CYS A 73 -20.60 -3.66 1.47
CA CYS A 73 -20.76 -2.67 2.54
C CYS A 73 -20.67 -3.27 3.96
N ALA A 74 -21.02 -4.56 4.13
CA ALA A 74 -21.01 -5.24 5.41
C ALA A 74 -19.65 -5.89 5.72
N ASP A 75 -19.03 -6.48 4.68
CA ASP A 75 -17.79 -7.23 4.76
C ASP A 75 -16.79 -6.60 3.79
N LYS A 76 -15.86 -5.79 4.33
CA LYS A 76 -14.99 -4.91 3.53
C LYS A 76 -13.54 -5.02 3.96
N SER A 77 -12.66 -5.17 2.98
CA SER A 77 -11.22 -5.00 3.11
C SER A 77 -10.83 -3.68 2.49
N THR A 78 -9.96 -2.92 3.15
CA THR A 78 -9.38 -1.71 2.58
C THR A 78 -7.89 -1.68 2.73
N GLN A 79 -7.22 -1.20 1.69
CA GLN A 79 -5.83 -0.78 1.76
C GLN A 79 -5.75 0.71 1.44
N GLU A 80 -5.02 1.45 2.25
CA GLU A 80 -4.72 2.86 2.01
C GLU A 80 -3.22 3.06 1.94
N GLY A 81 -2.80 3.99 1.09
CA GLY A 81 -1.41 4.32 0.89
C GLY A 81 -1.14 5.81 0.77
N ALA A 82 0.02 6.19 1.28
CA ALA A 82 0.60 7.52 1.12
C ALA A 82 2.09 7.40 0.87
N TYR A 83 2.66 8.40 0.23
CA TYR A 83 4.10 8.50 0.03
C TYR A 83 4.57 9.90 0.36
N GLU A 84 5.83 10.01 0.75
CA GLU A 84 6.54 11.26 0.95
C GLU A 84 7.91 11.17 0.29
N ILE A 85 8.30 12.22 -0.44
CA ILE A 85 9.61 12.34 -1.06
C ILE A 85 10.32 13.52 -0.40
N ASN A 86 11.44 13.22 0.26
CA ASN A 86 12.24 14.19 1.01
C ASN A 86 13.69 14.08 0.55
N GLY A 87 14.09 14.94 -0.39
CA GLY A 87 15.42 14.89 -1.00
C GLY A 87 15.60 13.62 -1.83
N THR A 88 16.51 12.73 -1.42
CA THR A 88 16.79 11.44 -2.07
C THR A 88 16.03 10.27 -1.43
N THR A 89 15.30 10.52 -0.33
CA THR A 89 14.55 9.50 0.39
C THR A 89 13.10 9.48 -0.06
N ILE A 90 12.57 8.28 -0.32
CA ILE A 90 11.15 8.02 -0.63
C ILE A 90 10.60 7.15 0.50
N THR A 91 9.58 7.63 1.21
CA THR A 91 8.90 6.85 2.24
C THR A 91 7.51 6.46 1.75
N LEU A 92 7.21 5.16 1.79
CA LEU A 92 5.90 4.60 1.46
C LEU A 92 5.21 4.12 2.74
N TYR A 93 3.98 4.55 2.92
CA TYR A 93 3.10 4.19 4.03
C TYR A 93 1.97 3.33 3.47
N SER A 94 1.71 2.18 4.10
CA SER A 94 0.59 1.30 3.77
C SER A 94 -0.17 0.95 5.04
N PHE A 95 -1.49 0.99 4.96
CA PHE A 95 -2.37 0.56 6.04
C PHE A 95 -3.41 -0.40 5.47
N TRP A 96 -3.67 -1.48 6.20
CA TRP A 96 -4.73 -2.43 5.92
C TRP A 96 -5.75 -2.36 7.03
N ASP A 97 -7.00 -2.23 6.65
CA ASP A 97 -8.14 -2.27 7.55
C ASP A 97 -9.20 -3.24 7.04
N ARG A 98 -10.03 -3.72 7.96
CA ARG A 98 -11.04 -4.73 7.68
C ARG A 98 -12.27 -4.51 8.56
N LYS A 99 -13.44 -4.71 7.98
CA LYS A 99 -14.73 -4.57 8.66
C LYS A 99 -15.64 -5.74 8.32
N GLY A 100 -16.30 -6.31 9.33
CA GLY A 100 -17.19 -7.44 9.16
C GLY A 100 -16.46 -8.77 9.15
N LYS A 101 -16.99 -9.75 8.43
CA LYS A 101 -16.53 -11.14 8.36
C LYS A 101 -15.51 -11.38 7.24
N VAL A 102 -14.59 -10.45 7.04
CA VAL A 102 -13.43 -10.58 6.13
C VAL A 102 -12.24 -11.16 6.90
N TYR A 103 -12.35 -12.45 7.23
CA TYR A 103 -11.33 -13.13 8.03
C TYR A 103 -9.97 -13.14 7.34
N ASP A 104 -9.95 -13.28 6.01
CA ASP A 104 -8.70 -13.39 5.26
C ASP A 104 -7.97 -12.05 5.05
N SER A 105 -8.63 -10.94 5.38
CA SER A 105 -8.05 -9.62 5.19
C SER A 105 -7.10 -9.29 6.34
N PRO A 106 -5.91 -8.73 6.05
CA PRO A 106 -5.02 -8.23 7.07
C PRO A 106 -5.59 -6.98 7.73
N TYR A 107 -5.21 -6.77 8.99
CA TYR A 107 -5.22 -5.48 9.67
C TYR A 107 -3.79 -5.12 10.03
N GLY A 108 -3.36 -3.88 9.86
CA GLY A 108 -2.04 -3.44 10.28
C GLY A 108 -1.42 -2.43 9.33
N ALA A 109 -0.11 -2.21 9.47
CA ALA A 109 0.57 -1.16 8.74
C ALA A 109 2.00 -1.54 8.33
N ARG A 110 2.51 -0.84 7.32
CA ARG A 110 3.87 -0.97 6.84
C ARG A 110 4.44 0.39 6.46
N ILE A 111 5.69 0.63 6.84
CA ILE A 111 6.51 1.73 6.35
C ILE A 111 7.69 1.13 5.60
N GLN A 112 7.92 1.62 4.38
CA GLN A 112 9.10 1.29 3.59
C GLN A 112 9.85 2.57 3.26
N GLN A 113 11.15 2.60 3.52
CA GLN A 113 12.01 3.71 3.16
C GLN A 113 12.97 3.26 2.06
N TYR A 114 12.93 3.98 0.94
CA TYR A 114 13.83 3.83 -0.17
C TYR A 114 14.75 5.04 -0.23
N GLU A 115 15.94 4.83 -0.77
CA GLU A 115 16.95 5.88 -0.96
C GLU A 115 17.48 5.80 -2.38
N MET A 116 17.60 6.94 -3.04
CA MET A 116 18.34 7.05 -4.29
C MET A 116 19.83 7.18 -3.99
N LEU A 117 20.62 6.23 -4.50
CA LEU A 117 22.08 6.24 -4.44
C LEU A 117 22.68 7.25 -5.44
N PRO A 118 23.97 7.60 -5.30
CA PRO A 118 24.66 8.49 -6.24
C PRO A 118 24.70 8.01 -7.70
N ASP A 119 24.55 6.71 -7.94
CA ASP A 119 24.44 6.10 -9.26
C ASP A 119 23.01 6.09 -9.82
N HIS A 120 22.09 6.79 -9.13
CA HIS A 120 20.66 6.90 -9.43
C HIS A 120 19.87 5.61 -9.26
N THR A 121 20.44 4.59 -8.60
CA THR A 121 19.71 3.39 -8.21
C THR A 121 18.87 3.66 -6.97
N VAL A 122 17.58 3.32 -7.03
CA VAL A 122 16.69 3.38 -5.86
C VAL A 122 16.72 2.05 -5.12
N VAL A 123 17.09 2.06 -3.84
CA VAL A 123 17.24 0.85 -3.02
C VAL A 123 16.38 0.92 -1.77
N LEU A 124 15.79 -0.22 -1.37
CA LEU A 124 15.09 -0.33 -0.10
C LEU A 124 16.11 -0.28 1.06
N ARG A 125 16.00 0.72 1.93
CA ARG A 125 16.86 0.89 3.12
C ARG A 125 16.30 0.23 4.36
N SER A 126 15.00 0.44 4.59
CA SER A 126 14.32 -0.11 5.75
C SER A 126 12.87 -0.45 5.39
N SER A 127 12.33 -1.43 6.08
CA SER A 127 10.93 -1.83 5.94
C SER A 127 10.49 -2.35 7.30
N LYS A 128 9.51 -1.69 7.91
CA LYS A 128 8.89 -2.10 9.18
C LYS A 128 7.45 -2.47 8.90
N VAL A 129 7.00 -3.58 9.47
CA VAL A 129 5.66 -4.09 9.25
C VAL A 129 5.04 -4.62 10.53
N TYR A 130 3.76 -4.33 10.73
CA TYR A 130 2.91 -4.98 11.70
C TYR A 130 1.66 -5.42 10.99
N ILE A 131 1.34 -6.71 11.05
CA ILE A 131 0.15 -7.28 10.43
C ILE A 131 -0.49 -8.24 11.44
N GLU A 132 -1.80 -8.21 11.47
CA GLU A 132 -2.71 -9.14 12.12
C GLU A 132 -3.56 -9.77 11.01
N THR A 133 -3.40 -11.06 10.74
CA THR A 133 -4.23 -11.79 9.76
C THR A 133 -5.07 -12.83 10.48
N ALA A 134 -6.36 -12.95 10.15
CA ALA A 134 -7.08 -14.17 10.49
C ALA A 134 -6.74 -15.17 9.39
N ARG A 135 -5.87 -16.14 9.68
CA ARG A 135 -5.62 -17.22 8.70
C ARG A 135 -6.97 -17.88 8.36
N LYS A 136 -7.13 -18.21 7.07
CA LYS A 136 -8.33 -18.69 6.36
C LYS A 136 -8.93 -20.02 6.86
N SER A 137 -8.47 -20.46 8.02
CA SER A 137 -8.95 -21.62 8.75
C SER A 137 -8.75 -21.25 10.21
N TYR A 138 -9.79 -21.47 11.02
CA TYR A 138 -9.83 -21.41 12.49
C TYR A 138 -8.67 -22.20 13.14
N ASP A 139 -7.44 -21.77 12.91
CA ASP A 139 -6.25 -22.36 13.47
C ASP A 139 -6.15 -21.78 14.87
N LYS A 140 -6.77 -22.48 15.82
CA LYS A 140 -6.72 -22.15 17.25
C LYS A 140 -5.28 -22.01 17.75
N GLU A 141 -4.30 -22.52 17.00
CA GLU A 141 -2.88 -22.47 17.31
C GLU A 141 -2.10 -21.46 16.45
N SER A 142 -2.78 -20.50 15.81
CA SER A 142 -2.08 -19.43 15.09
C SER A 142 -1.13 -18.68 16.02
N GLY A 143 0.16 -18.63 15.66
CA GLY A 143 1.18 -17.88 16.39
C GLY A 143 0.85 -16.39 16.58
N MET A 144 -0.06 -15.85 15.76
CA MET A 144 -0.60 -14.49 15.89
C MET A 144 -1.23 -14.25 17.27
N GLN A 145 -1.85 -15.24 17.91
CA GLN A 145 -2.47 -15.05 19.22
C GLN A 145 -1.45 -14.56 20.27
N TYR A 146 -0.17 -14.92 20.07
CA TYR A 146 0.90 -14.54 20.96
C TYR A 146 1.39 -13.10 20.78
N LEU A 147 0.82 -12.35 19.83
CA LEU A 147 0.98 -10.90 19.75
C LEU A 147 0.26 -10.19 20.90
N PHE A 148 -0.83 -10.77 21.41
CA PHE A 148 -1.67 -10.20 22.46
C PHE A 148 -1.44 -10.85 23.82
N THR A 149 -1.03 -12.12 23.82
CA THR A 149 -0.74 -12.90 25.03
C THR A 149 0.67 -13.47 24.95
N PRO A 150 1.61 -13.10 25.84
CA PRO A 150 2.98 -13.59 25.73
C PRO A 150 3.07 -15.13 25.76
N PRO A 151 3.88 -15.76 24.88
CA PRO A 151 4.06 -17.20 24.85
C PRO A 151 4.82 -17.68 26.08
N LYS A 152 4.33 -18.74 26.72
CA LYS A 152 4.86 -19.34 27.95
C LYS A 152 5.70 -20.58 27.65
N THR A 153 5.31 -21.41 26.69
CA THR A 153 6.01 -22.66 26.35
C THR A 153 6.93 -22.49 25.13
N ALA A 154 7.84 -23.44 24.92
CA ALA A 154 8.71 -23.45 23.75
C ALA A 154 7.93 -23.56 22.43
N LEU A 155 6.87 -24.38 22.40
CA LEU A 155 5.99 -24.54 21.23
C LEU A 155 5.27 -23.23 20.89
N GLU A 156 4.82 -22.49 21.90
CA GLU A 156 4.14 -21.20 21.69
C GLU A 156 5.11 -20.14 21.14
N LYS A 157 6.37 -20.15 21.61
CA LYS A 157 7.42 -19.27 21.07
C LYS A 157 7.75 -19.59 19.62
N GLU A 158 7.84 -20.88 19.28
CA GLU A 158 8.06 -21.34 17.91
C GLU A 158 6.90 -20.94 16.99
N ALA A 159 5.65 -21.11 17.45
CA ALA A 159 4.47 -20.68 16.71
C ALA A 159 4.49 -19.18 16.42
N LEU A 160 4.81 -18.34 17.42
CA LEU A 160 4.96 -16.90 17.24
C LEU A 160 6.07 -16.58 16.22
N GLN A 161 7.22 -17.23 16.32
CA GLN A 161 8.33 -17.01 15.38
C GLN A 161 7.96 -17.41 13.95
N ALA A 162 7.29 -18.54 13.76
CA ALA A 162 6.81 -18.98 12.45
C ALA A 162 5.78 -17.99 11.87
N TYR A 163 4.91 -17.43 12.72
CA TYR A 163 4.01 -16.36 12.33
C TYR A 163 4.77 -15.13 11.85
N VAL A 164 5.72 -14.63 12.67
CA VAL A 164 6.57 -13.48 12.33
C VAL A 164 7.25 -13.69 10.98
N GLN A 165 7.97 -14.80 10.81
CA GLN A 165 8.66 -15.11 9.55
C GLN A 165 7.72 -15.17 8.35
N SER A 166 6.48 -15.66 8.53
CA SER A 166 5.50 -15.66 7.45
C SER A 166 5.10 -14.25 7.03
N VAL A 167 4.88 -13.35 7.99
CA VAL A 167 4.56 -11.94 7.72
C VAL A 167 5.76 -11.23 7.09
N GLU A 168 6.96 -11.43 7.62
CA GLU A 168 8.18 -10.79 7.08
C GLU A 168 8.43 -11.20 5.63
N LYS A 169 8.21 -12.49 5.31
CA LYS A 169 8.33 -13.01 3.95
C LYS A 169 7.27 -12.45 3.00
N GLU A 170 6.02 -12.42 3.43
CA GLU A 170 4.89 -11.97 2.61
C GLU A 170 4.95 -10.46 2.34
N TYR A 171 5.19 -9.67 3.37
CA TYR A 171 5.15 -8.20 3.29
C TYR A 171 6.53 -7.56 3.05
N LYS A 172 7.60 -8.36 3.00
CA LYS A 172 8.99 -7.93 2.76
C LYS A 172 9.42 -6.82 3.72
N GLY A 173 9.24 -7.05 5.01
CA GLY A 173 9.60 -6.10 6.06
C GLY A 173 9.97 -6.79 7.36
N VAL A 174 10.65 -6.07 8.25
CA VAL A 174 10.96 -6.52 9.60
C VAL A 174 9.72 -6.36 10.45
N PHE A 175 9.29 -7.45 11.08
CA PHE A 175 8.09 -7.43 11.91
C PHE A 175 8.35 -6.70 13.22
N VAL A 176 7.47 -5.76 13.55
CA VAL A 176 7.51 -5.02 14.82
C VAL A 176 6.27 -5.36 15.65
N PHE A 177 6.38 -5.37 16.97
CA PHE A 177 5.26 -5.67 17.87
C PHE A 177 5.37 -4.87 19.17
N GLY A 178 4.30 -4.88 19.98
CA GLY A 178 4.25 -4.12 21.22
C GLY A 178 4.27 -2.61 20.95
N GLU A 179 5.15 -1.87 21.64
CA GLU A 179 5.21 -0.42 21.52
C GLU A 179 5.69 0.04 20.13
N GLU A 180 6.58 -0.71 19.49
CA GLU A 180 7.03 -0.39 18.14
C GLU A 180 5.92 -0.50 17.09
N ALA A 181 4.99 -1.45 17.26
CA ALA A 181 3.82 -1.55 16.38
C ALA A 181 2.86 -0.37 16.56
N LYS A 182 2.69 0.12 17.80
CA LYS A 182 1.88 1.33 18.04
C LYS A 182 2.50 2.55 17.37
N MET A 183 3.80 2.77 17.56
CA MET A 183 4.52 3.86 16.90
C MET A 183 4.42 3.77 15.38
N LEU A 184 4.53 2.56 14.81
CA LEU A 184 4.37 2.33 13.37
C LEU A 184 2.96 2.72 12.89
N LEU A 185 1.92 2.29 13.59
CA LEU A 185 0.53 2.62 13.26
C LEU A 185 0.27 4.12 13.35
N ASP A 186 0.77 4.77 14.41
CA ASP A 186 0.62 6.21 14.62
C ASP A 186 1.32 7.01 13.51
N GLU A 187 2.54 6.63 13.14
CA GLU A 187 3.30 7.28 12.07
C GLU A 187 2.60 7.17 10.72
N VAL A 188 2.02 6.00 10.41
CA VAL A 188 1.25 5.77 9.18
C VAL A 188 -0.03 6.62 9.16
N HIS A 189 -0.78 6.65 10.26
CA HIS A 189 -1.96 7.50 10.36
C HIS A 189 -1.63 8.99 10.27
N GLU A 190 -0.52 9.43 10.86
CA GLU A 190 -0.03 10.79 10.73
C GLU A 190 0.35 11.13 9.29
N ALA A 191 0.98 10.22 8.55
CA ALA A 191 1.26 10.40 7.12
C ALA A 191 -0.03 10.61 6.31
N PHE A 192 -1.09 9.85 6.61
CA PHE A 192 -2.39 10.04 5.96
C PHE A 192 -3.04 11.38 6.31
N ARG A 193 -2.93 11.83 7.57
CA ARG A 193 -3.38 13.17 7.98
C ARG A 193 -2.64 14.27 7.20
N ARG A 194 -1.32 14.14 7.02
CA ARG A 194 -0.52 15.08 6.22
C ARG A 194 -0.95 15.09 4.75
N LYS A 195 -1.10 13.92 4.12
CA LYS A 195 -1.60 13.79 2.73
C LYS A 195 -2.97 14.43 2.55
N MET A 196 -3.89 14.21 3.48
CA MET A 196 -5.20 14.87 3.43
C MET A 196 -5.02 16.39 3.49
N LYS A 197 -4.26 16.89 4.46
CA LYS A 197 -4.05 18.34 4.62
C LYS A 197 -3.44 19.00 3.39
N SER A 198 -2.45 18.39 2.74
CA SER A 198 -1.86 18.94 1.52
C SER A 198 -2.86 19.02 0.36
N ALA A 199 -3.69 17.98 0.18
CA ALA A 199 -4.76 17.99 -0.82
C ALA A 199 -5.82 19.07 -0.55
N TRP A 200 -6.08 19.40 0.71
CA TRP A 200 -7.01 20.47 1.10
C TRP A 200 -6.44 21.88 0.91
N GLN A 201 -5.13 22.07 1.07
CA GLN A 201 -4.47 23.38 0.95
C GLN A 201 -4.07 23.74 -0.50
N GLY A 202 -4.06 22.75 -1.39
CA GLY A 202 -3.77 22.92 -2.82
C GLY A 202 -4.98 23.23 -3.70
N ASN A 203 -6.18 23.38 -3.11
CA ASN A 203 -7.41 23.87 -3.76
C ASN A 203 -7.78 25.26 -3.24
#